data_AF-A0A6J0X5C4-F1
#
_entry.id   AF-A0A6J0X5C4-F1
#
_cell.length_a   1.000
_cell.length_b   1.000
_cell.length_c   1.000
_cell.angle_alpha   90.00
_cell.angle_beta   90.00
_cell.angle_gamma   90.00
#
_symmetry.space_group_name_H-M   'P 1'
#
loop_
_entity.id
_entity.type
_entity.pdbx_description
1 polymer ?
#
loop_
_entity_poly.entity_id
_entity_poly.type
_entity_poly.pdbx_seq_one_letter_code
_entity_poly.pdbx_strand_id
1 'polypeptide(L)'
;MAVPWEEYFQQVLEEKLSTYLLLTGQVFEITKASLKQRWEQLEQKEQELKGSFIRFEKFLQDAEARRSHALRGAAEERHLAGRREAEALRLRAQLAELQRERARLQRRLQRLEPCARLLGQMLELLPEFQEVPELVARFDGLADMQEALRLTERQRLAELEEARARLQRLRDSWQDELLLQGQRRAHLLEQLESARERTLHWVPRPEEESKWIQIQTTAAEKTLLLGRTRMAVLNMYQLVCQHQRRPPALDIEDAEGQLEQVKLSILDLSAILARLRQAESTAPTS
;
A
#
# COMPACT_ATOMS: atom_id res chain seq x y z
N MET A 1 -181.24 47.75 50.17
CA MET A 1 -180.18 46.75 49.95
C MET A 1 -179.68 46.91 48.53
N ALA A 2 -178.45 47.40 48.35
CA ALA A 2 -177.63 47.19 47.15
C ALA A 2 -176.20 47.64 47.52
N VAL A 3 -175.28 46.69 47.52
CA VAL A 3 -173.84 46.87 47.83
C VAL A 3 -173.11 47.18 46.52
N PRO A 4 -172.22 48.19 46.44
CA PRO A 4 -171.41 48.43 45.25
C PRO A 4 -170.10 47.61 45.30
N TRP A 5 -169.87 46.81 44.26
CA TRP A 5 -168.73 45.88 44.13
C TRP A 5 -167.45 46.52 43.53
N GLU A 6 -167.45 47.83 43.27
CA GLU A 6 -166.37 48.56 42.58
C GLU A 6 -165.16 48.87 43.48
N GLU A 7 -165.36 49.13 44.77
CA GLU A 7 -164.26 49.46 45.70
C GLU A 7 -163.38 48.24 46.02
N TYR A 8 -163.94 47.02 45.97
CA TYR A 8 -163.21 45.80 46.27
C TYR A 8 -162.25 45.39 45.14
N PHE A 9 -162.57 45.72 43.89
CA PHE A 9 -161.72 45.36 42.75
C PHE A 9 -160.54 46.32 42.57
N GLN A 10 -160.68 47.61 42.91
CA GLN A 10 -159.58 48.57 42.87
C GLN A 10 -158.54 48.32 43.98
N GLN A 11 -158.97 48.00 45.20
CA GLN A 11 -158.03 47.68 46.29
C GLN A 11 -157.16 46.45 45.99
N VAL A 12 -157.75 45.40 45.41
CA VAL A 12 -157.01 44.16 45.07
C VAL A 12 -156.02 44.39 43.92
N LEU A 13 -156.35 45.25 42.96
CA LEU A 13 -155.45 45.57 41.85
C LEU A 13 -154.26 46.43 42.29
N GLU A 14 -154.46 47.41 43.17
CA GLU A 14 -153.36 48.23 43.69
C GLU A 14 -152.43 47.45 44.62
N GLU A 15 -152.95 46.56 45.46
CA GLU A 15 -152.13 45.65 46.27
C GLU A 15 -151.32 44.69 45.40
N LYS A 16 -151.93 44.13 44.34
CA LYS A 16 -151.27 43.24 43.39
C LYS A 16 -150.20 43.95 42.56
N LEU A 17 -150.43 45.19 42.12
CA LEU A 17 -149.44 45.99 41.38
C LEU A 17 -148.29 46.45 42.28
N SER A 18 -148.57 46.83 43.52
CA SER A 18 -147.55 47.22 44.50
C SER A 18 -146.67 46.03 44.91
N THR A 19 -147.26 44.85 45.14
CA THR A 19 -146.49 43.62 45.39
C THR A 19 -145.69 43.16 44.16
N TYR A 20 -146.22 43.30 42.94
CA TYR A 20 -145.49 42.94 41.72
C TYR A 20 -144.30 43.88 41.47
N LEU A 21 -144.47 45.20 41.64
CA LEU A 21 -143.40 46.19 41.51
C LEU A 21 -142.31 45.98 42.57
N LEU A 22 -142.68 45.70 43.81
CA LEU A 22 -141.74 45.41 44.90
C LEU A 22 -140.96 44.11 44.62
N LEU A 23 -141.62 43.06 44.13
CA LEU A 23 -140.99 41.80 43.73
C LEU A 23 -140.05 41.98 42.54
N THR A 24 -140.46 42.72 41.50
CA THR A 24 -139.58 42.99 40.34
C THR A 24 -138.38 43.86 40.70
N GLY A 25 -138.56 44.85 41.58
CA GLY A 25 -137.47 45.68 42.10
C GLY A 25 -136.50 44.88 42.96
N GLN A 26 -137.01 44.01 43.84
CA GLN A 26 -136.19 43.11 44.64
C GLN A 26 -135.44 42.09 43.76
N VAL A 27 -136.08 41.50 42.76
CA VAL A 27 -135.43 40.58 41.80
C VAL A 27 -134.38 41.31 40.96
N PHE A 28 -134.63 42.56 40.57
CA PHE A 28 -133.65 43.37 39.83
C PHE A 28 -132.44 43.73 40.69
N GLU A 29 -132.64 44.09 41.96
CA GLU A 29 -131.53 44.36 42.89
C GLU A 29 -130.77 43.07 43.28
N ILE A 30 -131.44 41.93 43.42
CA ILE A 30 -130.80 40.63 43.63
C ILE A 30 -129.98 40.21 42.40
N THR A 31 -130.52 40.38 41.19
CA THR A 31 -129.80 40.04 39.95
C THR A 31 -128.63 40.99 39.70
N LYS A 32 -128.80 42.29 39.92
CA LYS A 32 -127.74 43.30 39.87
C LYS A 32 -126.64 43.05 40.91
N ALA A 33 -127.00 42.66 42.13
CA ALA A 33 -126.05 42.24 43.16
C ALA A 33 -125.28 40.97 42.74
N SER A 34 -125.97 39.97 42.18
CA SER A 34 -125.32 38.73 41.70
C SER A 34 -124.37 38.97 40.51
N LEU A 35 -124.69 39.92 39.63
CA LEU A 35 -123.84 40.30 38.50
C LEU A 35 -122.63 41.10 38.97
N LYS A 36 -122.79 42.04 39.91
CA LYS A 36 -121.66 42.73 40.55
C LYS A 36 -120.73 41.74 41.24
N GLN A 37 -121.28 40.78 41.99
CA GLN A 37 -120.50 39.74 42.65
C GLN A 37 -119.73 38.86 41.65
N ARG A 38 -120.33 38.50 40.50
CA ARG A 38 -119.64 37.77 39.43
C ARG A 38 -118.55 38.58 38.75
N TRP A 39 -118.77 39.88 38.53
CA TRP A 39 -117.76 40.79 38.00
C TRP A 39 -116.57 40.91 38.94
N GLU A 40 -116.81 41.11 40.24
CA GLU A 40 -115.78 41.14 41.27
C GLU A 40 -115.00 39.81 41.34
N GLN A 41 -115.69 38.66 41.22
CA GLN A 41 -115.04 37.35 41.17
C GLN A 41 -114.19 37.16 39.91
N LEU A 42 -114.65 37.63 38.75
CA LEU A 42 -113.87 37.55 37.51
C LEU A 42 -112.63 38.44 37.57
N GLU A 43 -112.77 39.65 38.13
CA GLU A 43 -111.66 40.58 38.30
C GLU A 43 -110.63 40.07 39.32
N GLN A 44 -111.09 39.46 40.42
CA GLN A 44 -110.22 38.75 41.36
C GLN A 44 -109.47 37.61 40.68
N LYS A 45 -110.16 36.76 39.90
CA LYS A 45 -109.52 35.66 39.16
C LYS A 45 -108.53 36.17 38.11
N GLU A 46 -108.82 37.27 37.42
CA GLU A 46 -107.91 37.88 36.47
C GLU A 46 -106.65 38.41 37.17
N GLN A 47 -106.80 39.07 38.32
CA GLN A 47 -105.67 39.55 39.12
C GLN A 47 -104.84 38.38 39.68
N GLU A 48 -105.48 37.30 40.13
CA GLU A 48 -104.82 36.07 40.56
C GLU A 48 -104.03 35.42 39.41
N LEU A 49 -104.62 35.37 38.21
CA LEU A 49 -103.98 34.84 37.01
C LEU A 49 -102.79 35.70 36.60
N LYS A 50 -102.93 37.02 36.54
CA LYS A 50 -101.82 37.96 36.29
C LYS A 50 -100.70 37.80 37.32
N GLY A 51 -101.05 37.70 38.60
CA GLY A 51 -100.11 37.42 39.68
C GLY A 51 -99.42 36.06 39.53
N SER A 52 -100.16 35.04 39.10
CA SER A 52 -99.60 33.70 38.84
C SER A 52 -98.66 33.69 37.63
N PHE A 53 -98.99 34.41 36.56
CA PHE A 53 -98.17 34.52 35.36
C PHE A 53 -96.83 35.17 35.68
N ILE A 54 -96.82 36.27 36.44
CA ILE A 54 -95.57 36.92 36.89
C ILE A 54 -94.74 35.97 37.76
N ARG A 55 -95.38 35.16 38.62
CA ARG A 55 -94.66 34.15 39.41
C ARG A 55 -94.08 33.02 38.54
N PHE A 56 -94.81 32.56 37.53
CA PHE A 56 -94.33 31.55 36.59
C PHE A 56 -93.19 32.08 35.71
N GLU A 57 -93.30 33.30 35.22
CA GLU A 57 -92.25 33.93 34.43
C GLU A 57 -90.97 34.11 35.25
N LYS A 58 -91.09 34.59 36.50
CA LYS A 58 -89.95 34.63 37.44
C LYS A 58 -89.36 33.25 37.71
N PHE A 59 -90.20 32.24 37.91
CA PHE A 59 -89.73 30.87 38.12
C PHE A 59 -88.97 30.32 36.90
N LEU A 60 -89.44 30.59 35.68
CA LEU A 60 -88.76 30.19 34.44
C LEU A 60 -87.42 30.91 34.30
N GLN A 61 -87.38 32.22 34.54
CA GLN A 61 -86.15 33.01 34.54
C GLN A 61 -85.14 32.49 35.58
N ASP A 62 -85.58 32.20 36.81
CA ASP A 62 -84.73 31.63 37.86
C ASP A 62 -84.22 30.23 37.50
N ALA A 63 -85.07 29.39 36.88
CA ALA A 63 -84.69 28.06 36.42
C ALA A 63 -83.67 28.12 35.26
N GLU A 64 -83.87 29.02 34.30
CA GLU A 64 -82.93 29.27 33.21
C GLU A 64 -81.61 29.87 33.70
N ALA A 65 -81.64 30.77 34.69
CA ALA A 65 -80.45 31.31 35.33
C ALA A 65 -79.67 30.20 36.04
N ARG A 66 -80.34 29.35 36.83
CA ARG A 66 -79.71 28.18 37.50
C ARG A 66 -79.12 27.21 36.49
N ARG A 67 -79.85 26.88 35.41
CA ARG A 67 -79.34 26.04 34.32
C ARG A 67 -78.11 26.66 33.65
N SER A 68 -78.16 27.95 33.34
CA SER A 68 -77.05 28.68 32.72
C SER A 68 -75.81 28.72 33.62
N HIS A 69 -75.99 28.94 34.93
CA HIS A 69 -74.90 28.89 35.90
C HIS A 69 -74.30 27.49 36.02
N ALA A 70 -75.13 26.44 36.11
CA ALA A 70 -74.65 25.06 36.15
C ALA A 70 -73.88 24.67 34.87
N LEU A 71 -74.38 25.08 33.69
CA LEU A 71 -73.70 24.83 32.42
C LEU A 71 -72.36 25.57 32.32
N ARG A 72 -72.29 26.83 32.77
CA ARG A 72 -71.02 27.58 32.82
C ARG A 72 -70.02 26.94 33.79
N GLY A 73 -70.44 26.57 34.99
CA GLY A 73 -69.59 25.85 35.94
C GLY A 73 -69.06 24.53 35.38
N ALA A 74 -69.93 23.73 34.76
CA ALA A 74 -69.52 22.49 34.12
C ALA A 74 -68.56 22.71 32.93
N ALA A 75 -68.75 23.79 32.15
CA ALA A 75 -67.84 24.15 31.07
C ALA A 75 -66.46 24.59 31.59
N GLU A 76 -66.43 25.43 32.62
CA GLU A 76 -65.20 25.88 33.29
C GLU A 76 -64.44 24.70 33.90
N GLU A 77 -65.12 23.78 34.58
CA GLU A 77 -64.52 22.55 35.11
C GLU A 77 -63.92 21.68 34.01
N ARG A 78 -64.63 21.50 32.88
CA ARG A 78 -64.10 20.77 31.71
C ARG A 78 -62.86 21.42 31.14
N HIS A 79 -62.83 22.75 31.03
CA HIS A 79 -61.65 23.47 30.56
C HIS A 79 -60.47 23.33 31.53
N LEU A 80 -60.72 23.41 32.85
CA LEU A 80 -59.69 23.21 33.87
C LEU A 80 -59.17 21.77 33.86
N ALA A 81 -60.04 20.78 33.74
CA ALA A 81 -59.67 19.37 33.59
C ALA A 81 -58.81 19.16 32.34
N GLY A 82 -59.22 19.70 31.19
CA GLY A 82 -58.45 19.59 29.95
C GLY A 82 -57.05 20.23 30.03
N ARG A 83 -56.90 21.38 30.72
CA ARG A 83 -55.58 22.00 30.96
C ARG A 83 -54.69 21.10 31.81
N ARG A 84 -55.22 20.59 32.92
CA ARG A 84 -54.50 19.67 33.82
C ARG A 84 -54.10 18.38 33.12
N GLU A 85 -54.97 17.82 32.28
CA GLU A 85 -54.68 16.63 31.49
C GLU A 85 -53.58 16.90 30.45
N ALA A 86 -53.64 18.03 29.75
CA ALA A 86 -52.60 18.43 28.80
C ALA A 86 -51.24 18.63 29.48
N GLU A 87 -51.23 19.26 30.66
CA GLU A 87 -50.02 19.40 31.48
C GLU A 87 -49.50 18.04 31.97
N ALA A 88 -50.38 17.15 32.44
CA ALA A 88 -50.01 15.80 32.85
C ALA A 88 -49.41 15.00 31.68
N LEU A 89 -49.95 15.12 30.46
CA LEU A 89 -49.39 14.48 29.27
C LEU A 89 -48.02 15.05 28.90
N ARG A 90 -47.83 16.38 28.96
CA ARG A 90 -46.54 17.03 28.73
C ARG A 90 -45.49 16.55 29.73
N LEU A 91 -45.81 16.54 31.02
CA LEU A 91 -44.91 16.07 32.07
C LEU A 91 -44.57 14.59 31.92
N ARG A 92 -45.55 13.74 31.56
CA ARG A 92 -45.31 12.32 31.27
C ARG A 92 -44.38 12.12 30.09
N ALA A 93 -44.51 12.92 29.03
CA ALA A 93 -43.61 12.86 27.87
C ALA A 93 -42.17 13.24 28.27
N GLN A 94 -41.99 14.35 28.98
CA GLN A 94 -40.68 14.78 29.49
C GLN A 94 -40.04 13.73 30.40
N LEU A 95 -40.82 13.11 31.28
CA LEU A 95 -40.34 12.06 32.17
C LEU A 95 -39.89 10.82 31.39
N ALA A 96 -40.61 10.45 30.32
CA ALA A 96 -40.21 9.36 29.43
C ALA A 96 -38.91 9.66 28.67
N GLU A 97 -38.70 10.90 28.22
CA GLU A 97 -37.45 11.33 27.58
C GLU A 97 -36.27 11.24 28.54
N LEU A 98 -36.39 11.80 29.75
CA LEU A 98 -35.36 11.73 30.78
C LEU A 98 -35.04 10.28 31.18
N GLN A 99 -36.05 9.40 31.24
CA GLN A 99 -35.83 7.98 31.47
C GLN A 99 -35.03 7.31 30.36
N ARG A 100 -35.29 7.67 29.08
CA ARG A 100 -34.51 7.15 27.94
C ARG A 100 -33.07 7.64 27.99
N GLU A 101 -32.83 8.91 28.31
CA GLU A 101 -31.49 9.47 28.46
C GLU A 101 -30.73 8.81 29.60
N ARG A 102 -31.37 8.65 30.76
CA ARG A 102 -30.80 7.92 31.89
C ARG A 102 -30.43 6.50 31.49
N ALA A 103 -31.31 5.77 30.81
CA ALA A 103 -31.02 4.41 30.34
C ALA A 103 -29.84 4.38 29.35
N ARG A 104 -29.74 5.37 28.45
CA ARG A 104 -28.60 5.52 27.53
C ARG A 104 -27.29 5.75 28.28
N LEU A 105 -27.28 6.64 29.27
CA LEU A 105 -26.10 6.93 30.09
C LEU A 105 -25.70 5.73 30.95
N GLN A 106 -26.67 5.03 31.54
CA GLN A 106 -26.41 3.80 32.32
C GLN A 106 -25.75 2.72 31.47
N ARG A 107 -26.22 2.50 30.23
CA ARG A 107 -25.57 1.57 29.30
C ARG A 107 -24.13 2.00 28.98
N ARG A 108 -23.87 3.29 28.80
CA ARG A 108 -22.50 3.80 28.56
C ARG A 108 -21.60 3.55 29.77
N LEU A 109 -22.10 3.80 30.98
CA LEU A 109 -21.37 3.53 32.21
C LEU A 109 -21.05 2.05 32.37
N GLN A 110 -22.03 1.16 32.19
CA GLN A 110 -21.83 -0.30 32.26
C GLN A 110 -20.77 -0.79 31.26
N ARG A 111 -20.70 -0.19 30.06
CA ARG A 111 -19.69 -0.55 29.06
C ARG A 111 -18.28 -0.09 29.46
N LEU A 112 -18.15 1.04 30.16
CA LEU A 112 -16.87 1.63 30.55
C LEU A 112 -16.39 1.17 31.94
N GLU A 113 -17.30 0.64 32.76
CA GLU A 113 -17.03 0.20 34.12
C GLU A 113 -15.89 -0.82 34.22
N PRO A 114 -15.79 -1.86 33.37
CA PRO A 114 -14.65 -2.79 33.42
C PRO A 114 -13.31 -2.07 33.17
N CYS A 115 -13.27 -1.14 32.21
CA CYS A 115 -12.06 -0.37 31.91
C CYS A 115 -11.66 0.52 33.09
N ALA A 116 -12.63 1.19 33.72
CA ALA A 116 -12.37 2.01 34.89
C ALA A 116 -11.84 1.18 36.08
N ARG A 117 -12.40 -0.02 36.31
CA ARG A 117 -11.91 -0.95 37.33
C ARG A 117 -10.48 -1.40 37.07
N LEU A 118 -10.16 -1.75 35.82
CA LEU A 118 -8.79 -2.13 35.43
C LEU A 118 -7.81 -0.97 35.65
N LEU A 119 -8.16 0.25 35.24
CA LEU A 119 -7.30 1.43 35.44
C LEU A 119 -7.10 1.73 36.93
N GLY A 120 -8.15 1.58 37.76
CA GLY A 120 -8.02 1.68 39.22
C GLY A 120 -7.08 0.64 39.81
N GLN A 121 -7.19 -0.63 39.40
CA GLN A 121 -6.27 -1.69 39.81
C GLN A 121 -4.82 -1.40 39.36
N MET A 122 -4.63 -0.82 38.18
CA MET A 122 -3.30 -0.42 37.73
C MET A 122 -2.70 0.69 38.58
N LEU A 123 -3.49 1.67 39.04
CA LEU A 123 -3.02 2.69 39.98
C LEU A 123 -2.62 2.08 41.34
N GLU A 124 -3.34 1.06 41.80
CA GLU A 124 -2.97 0.34 43.03
C GLU A 124 -1.62 -0.40 42.88
N LEU A 125 -1.34 -0.96 41.69
CA LEU A 125 -0.09 -1.67 41.41
C LEU A 125 1.09 -0.73 41.11
N LEU A 126 0.81 0.44 40.53
CA LEU A 126 1.81 1.45 40.16
C LEU A 126 1.61 2.72 40.99
N PRO A 127 2.14 2.78 42.23
CA PRO A 127 1.98 3.93 43.12
C PRO A 127 2.70 5.21 42.63
N GLU A 128 3.47 5.10 41.53
CA GLU A 128 4.12 6.24 40.86
C GLU A 128 3.11 7.18 40.18
N PHE A 129 1.90 6.69 39.87
CA PHE A 129 0.82 7.46 39.24
C PHE A 129 -0.31 7.66 40.25
N GLN A 130 -0.76 8.90 40.44
CA GLN A 130 -1.85 9.21 41.36
C GLN A 130 -3.20 9.26 40.65
N GLU A 131 -3.19 9.68 39.38
CA GLU A 131 -4.42 9.81 38.60
C GLU A 131 -4.36 9.02 37.28
N VAL A 132 -5.52 8.54 36.83
CA VAL A 132 -5.67 7.85 35.55
C VAL A 132 -5.16 8.69 34.35
N PRO A 133 -5.40 10.01 34.27
CA PRO A 133 -4.86 10.83 33.17
C PRO A 133 -3.33 10.84 33.10
N GLU A 134 -2.62 10.77 34.23
CA GLU A 134 -1.16 10.71 34.26
C GLU A 134 -0.65 9.41 33.64
N LEU A 135 -1.31 8.29 33.98
CA LEU A 135 -1.04 6.98 33.41
C LEU A 135 -1.29 6.99 31.89
N VAL A 136 -2.41 7.55 31.45
CA VAL A 136 -2.75 7.67 30.02
C VAL A 136 -1.72 8.52 29.29
N ALA A 137 -1.37 9.70 29.82
CA ALA A 137 -0.36 10.58 29.22
C ALA A 137 1.02 9.89 29.12
N ARG A 138 1.39 9.07 30.12
CA ARG A 138 2.60 8.26 30.07
C ARG A 138 2.53 7.23 28.93
N PHE A 139 1.41 6.53 28.79
CA PHE A 139 1.23 5.56 27.70
C PHE A 139 1.25 6.24 26.33
N ASP A 140 0.59 7.38 26.18
CA ASP A 140 0.60 8.14 24.94
C ASP A 140 2.03 8.57 24.59
N GLY A 141 2.79 9.11 25.55
CA GLY A 141 4.20 9.45 25.33
C GLY A 141 5.09 8.25 25.00
N LEU A 142 4.81 7.07 25.57
CA LEU A 142 5.52 5.83 25.21
C LEU A 142 5.14 5.33 23.81
N ALA A 143 3.88 5.48 23.41
CA ALA A 143 3.41 5.15 22.07
C ALA A 143 4.07 6.06 21.03
N ASP A 144 4.08 7.38 21.26
CA ASP A 144 4.75 8.36 20.42
C ASP A 144 6.25 8.07 20.30
N MET A 145 6.91 7.77 21.43
CA MET A 145 8.33 7.39 21.44
C MET A 145 8.56 6.09 20.67
N GLN A 146 7.69 5.10 20.79
CA GLN A 146 7.79 3.86 20.02
C GLN A 146 7.66 4.12 18.52
N GLU A 147 6.75 4.99 18.09
CA GLU A 147 6.59 5.37 16.69
C GLU A 147 7.83 6.10 16.16
N ALA A 148 8.37 7.05 16.92
CA ALA A 148 9.61 7.74 16.60
C ALA A 148 10.79 6.77 16.47
N LEU A 149 10.93 5.83 17.41
CA LEU A 149 11.97 4.80 17.36
C LEU A 149 11.83 3.92 16.11
N ARG A 150 10.62 3.46 15.78
CA ARG A 150 10.38 2.69 14.54
C ARG A 150 10.75 3.45 13.28
N LEU A 151 10.49 4.76 13.23
CA LEU A 151 10.91 5.62 12.11
C LEU A 151 12.43 5.67 12.01
N THR A 152 13.13 5.93 13.11
CA THR A 152 14.61 5.97 13.11
C THR A 152 15.24 4.62 12.78
N GLU A 153 14.64 3.51 13.22
CA GLU A 153 15.09 2.16 12.88
C GLU A 153 14.97 1.91 11.38
N ARG A 154 13.83 2.26 10.77
CA ARG A 154 13.64 2.17 9.31
C ARG A 154 14.65 3.00 8.54
N GLN A 155 14.95 4.21 8.99
CA GLN A 155 15.96 5.07 8.38
C GLN A 155 17.35 4.43 8.45
N ARG A 156 17.74 3.92 9.63
CA ARG A 156 19.03 3.22 9.81
C ARG A 156 19.13 1.96 8.95
N LEU A 157 18.04 1.19 8.83
CA LEU A 157 18.02 0.02 7.96
C LEU A 157 18.21 0.40 6.49
N ALA A 158 17.55 1.48 6.03
CA ALA A 158 17.75 1.99 4.67
C ALA A 158 19.20 2.45 4.43
N GLU A 159 19.80 3.17 5.38
CA GLU A 159 21.22 3.58 5.30
C GLU A 159 22.17 2.37 5.24
N LEU A 160 21.89 1.32 6.01
CA LEU A 160 22.66 0.08 5.99
C LEU A 160 22.51 -0.66 4.66
N GLU A 161 21.31 -0.71 4.10
CA GLU A 161 21.04 -1.32 2.79
C GLU A 161 21.75 -0.55 1.67
N GLU A 162 21.72 0.78 1.70
CA GLU A 162 22.48 1.62 0.78
C GLU A 162 23.98 1.38 0.90
N ALA A 163 24.53 1.34 2.11
CA ALA A 163 25.94 1.06 2.34
C ALA A 163 26.34 -0.32 1.82
N ARG A 164 25.51 -1.35 2.07
CA ARG A 164 25.70 -2.70 1.53
C ARG A 164 25.66 -2.71 -0.01
N ALA A 165 24.71 -2.01 -0.61
CA ALA A 165 24.62 -1.89 -2.07
C ALA A 165 25.85 -1.20 -2.66
N ARG A 166 26.37 -0.14 -2.01
CA ARG A 166 27.62 0.53 -2.43
C ARG A 166 28.82 -0.41 -2.35
N LEU A 167 28.96 -1.16 -1.24
CA LEU A 167 30.03 -2.15 -1.10
C LEU A 167 29.94 -3.26 -2.14
N GLN A 168 28.73 -3.74 -2.43
CA GLN A 168 28.54 -4.76 -3.46
C GLN A 168 28.96 -4.25 -4.84
N ARG A 169 28.55 -3.03 -5.22
CA ARG A 169 28.97 -2.41 -6.50
C ARG A 169 30.48 -2.29 -6.61
N LEU A 170 31.16 -1.88 -5.54
CA LEU A 170 32.62 -1.80 -5.52
C LEU A 170 33.25 -3.19 -5.68
N ARG A 171 32.71 -4.20 -4.99
CA ARG A 171 33.20 -5.57 -5.10
C ARG A 171 33.05 -6.10 -6.52
N ASP A 172 31.90 -5.85 -7.15
CA ASP A 172 31.62 -6.27 -8.52
C ASP A 172 32.58 -5.58 -9.50
N SER A 173 32.79 -4.26 -9.36
CA SER A 173 33.75 -3.53 -10.21
C SER A 173 35.19 -4.04 -10.06
N TRP A 174 35.62 -4.34 -8.83
CA TRP A 174 36.93 -4.95 -8.59
C TRP A 174 37.06 -6.34 -9.21
N GLN A 175 36.00 -7.15 -9.18
CA GLN A 175 35.97 -8.45 -9.84
C GLN A 175 36.07 -8.31 -11.36
N ASP A 176 35.34 -7.36 -11.95
CA ASP A 176 35.40 -7.07 -13.38
C ASP A 176 36.80 -6.61 -13.80
N GLU A 177 37.43 -5.72 -13.03
CA GLU A 177 38.81 -5.27 -13.28
C GLU A 177 39.81 -6.44 -13.20
N LEU A 178 39.67 -7.31 -12.20
CA LEU A 178 40.52 -8.49 -12.06
C LEU A 178 40.36 -9.45 -13.25
N LEU A 179 39.13 -9.65 -13.72
CA LEU A 179 38.84 -10.43 -14.92
C LEU A 179 39.50 -9.81 -16.16
N LEU A 180 39.37 -8.49 -16.35
CA LEU A 180 40.00 -7.77 -17.44
C LEU A 180 41.54 -7.89 -17.40
N GLN A 181 42.15 -7.76 -16.23
CA GLN A 181 43.59 -7.96 -16.07
C GLN A 181 44.00 -9.42 -16.35
N GLY A 182 43.19 -10.39 -15.90
CA GLY A 182 43.39 -11.81 -16.19
C GLY A 182 43.35 -12.11 -17.69
N GLN A 183 42.38 -11.54 -18.40
CA GLN A 183 42.26 -11.64 -19.87
C GLN A 183 43.46 -11.00 -20.58
N ARG A 184 43.88 -9.79 -20.16
CA ARG A 184 45.09 -9.13 -20.70
C ARG A 184 46.33 -10.00 -20.50
N ARG A 185 46.48 -10.60 -19.32
CA ARG A 185 47.60 -11.50 -19.02
C ARG A 185 47.57 -12.74 -19.93
N ALA A 186 46.41 -13.36 -20.10
CA ALA A 186 46.25 -14.51 -21.00
C ALA A 186 46.63 -14.14 -22.44
N HIS A 187 46.17 -12.99 -22.92
CA HIS A 187 46.52 -12.49 -24.26
C HIS A 187 48.03 -12.26 -24.43
N LEU A 188 48.69 -11.66 -23.44
CA LEU A 188 50.14 -11.45 -23.48
C LEU A 188 50.92 -12.78 -23.44
N LEU A 189 50.44 -13.77 -22.69
CA LEU A 189 51.04 -15.11 -22.68
C LEU A 189 50.93 -15.79 -24.04
N GLU A 190 49.75 -15.73 -24.67
CA GLU A 190 49.53 -16.26 -26.02
C GLU A 190 50.45 -15.57 -27.06
N GLN A 191 50.57 -14.24 -27.00
CA GLN A 191 51.51 -13.51 -27.85
C GLN A 191 52.96 -13.97 -27.64
N LEU A 192 53.38 -14.14 -26.38
CA LEU A 192 54.72 -14.59 -26.04
C LEU A 192 54.97 -16.03 -26.49
N GLU A 193 54.00 -16.93 -26.33
CA GLU A 193 54.06 -18.30 -26.85
C GLU A 193 54.17 -18.30 -28.38
N SER A 194 53.33 -17.53 -29.08
CA SER A 194 53.41 -17.42 -30.54
C SER A 194 54.75 -16.85 -31.01
N ALA A 195 55.36 -15.91 -30.27
CA ALA A 195 56.68 -15.39 -30.57
C ALA A 195 57.78 -16.42 -30.32
N ARG A 196 57.66 -17.24 -29.26
CA ARG A 196 58.57 -18.36 -28.98
C ARG A 196 58.47 -19.45 -30.04
N GLU A 197 57.28 -19.80 -30.48
CA GLU A 197 57.08 -20.76 -31.58
C GLU A 197 57.74 -20.28 -32.87
N ARG A 198 57.60 -18.98 -33.19
CA ARG A 198 58.28 -18.38 -34.34
C ARG A 198 59.80 -18.44 -34.20
N THR A 199 60.37 -18.11 -33.04
CA THR A 199 61.84 -18.21 -32.87
C THR A 199 62.32 -19.65 -32.92
N LEU A 200 61.59 -20.60 -32.34
CA LEU A 200 61.92 -22.03 -32.43
C LEU A 200 61.91 -22.54 -33.88
N HIS A 201 61.03 -22.02 -34.75
CA HIS A 201 61.04 -22.35 -36.17
C HIS A 201 62.32 -21.90 -36.89
N TRP A 202 62.96 -20.80 -36.46
CA TRP A 202 64.18 -20.27 -37.08
C TRP A 202 65.48 -20.79 -36.46
N VAL A 203 65.42 -21.46 -35.30
CA VAL A 203 66.58 -22.10 -34.69
C VAL A 203 66.84 -23.42 -35.43
N PRO A 204 68.02 -23.60 -36.07
CA PRO A 204 68.36 -24.86 -36.74
C PRO A 204 68.25 -26.02 -35.76
N ARG A 205 67.59 -27.11 -36.16
CA ARG A 205 67.47 -28.29 -35.31
C ARG A 205 68.88 -28.86 -35.06
N PRO A 206 69.18 -29.47 -33.90
CA PRO A 206 70.51 -30.03 -33.62
C PRO A 206 71.04 -30.98 -34.71
N GLU A 207 70.14 -31.66 -35.42
CA GLU A 207 70.47 -32.51 -36.57
C GLU A 207 70.94 -31.72 -37.79
N GLU A 208 70.35 -30.57 -38.08
CA GLU A 208 70.76 -29.68 -39.17
C GLU A 208 72.08 -28.99 -38.84
N GLU A 209 72.26 -28.59 -37.60
CA GLU A 209 73.50 -28.00 -37.10
C GLU A 209 74.65 -29.03 -37.12
N SER A 210 74.38 -30.27 -36.73
CA SER A 210 75.34 -31.37 -36.84
C SER A 210 75.70 -31.69 -38.30
N LYS A 211 74.72 -31.73 -39.20
CA LYS A 211 74.96 -31.89 -40.65
C LYS A 211 75.81 -30.75 -41.20
N TRP A 212 75.54 -29.51 -40.80
CA TRP A 212 76.33 -28.35 -41.20
C TRP A 212 77.77 -28.44 -40.72
N ILE A 213 77.99 -28.80 -39.44
CA ILE A 213 79.33 -29.03 -38.89
C ILE A 213 80.03 -30.16 -39.64
N GLN A 214 79.34 -31.27 -39.93
CA GLN A 214 79.92 -32.38 -40.70
C GLN A 214 80.32 -31.97 -42.12
N ILE A 215 79.53 -31.14 -42.79
CA ILE A 215 79.89 -30.59 -44.10
C ILE A 215 81.15 -29.72 -43.98
N GLN A 216 81.23 -28.87 -42.95
CA GLN A 216 82.41 -28.04 -42.71
C GLN A 216 83.67 -28.86 -42.39
N THR A 217 83.57 -29.87 -41.52
CA THR A 217 84.71 -30.73 -41.18
C THR A 217 85.16 -31.54 -42.38
N THR A 218 84.23 -32.09 -43.15
CA THR A 218 84.54 -32.85 -44.37
C THR A 218 85.22 -31.93 -45.41
N ALA A 219 84.74 -30.70 -45.58
CA ALA A 219 85.37 -29.73 -46.47
C ALA A 219 86.80 -29.38 -46.01
N ALA A 220 87.01 -29.17 -44.69
CA ALA A 220 88.32 -28.92 -44.13
C ALA A 220 89.28 -30.11 -44.32
N GLU A 221 88.82 -31.35 -44.10
CA GLU A 221 89.59 -32.57 -44.33
C GLU A 221 89.99 -32.74 -45.80
N LYS A 222 89.05 -32.53 -46.74
CA LYS A 222 89.34 -32.59 -48.18
C LYS A 222 90.34 -31.51 -48.59
N THR A 223 90.23 -30.31 -48.04
CA THR A 223 91.16 -29.20 -48.27
C THR A 223 92.56 -29.54 -47.73
N LEU A 224 92.65 -30.14 -46.55
CA LEU A 224 93.91 -30.57 -45.96
C LEU A 224 94.58 -31.70 -46.76
N LEU A 225 93.80 -32.71 -47.18
CA LEU A 225 94.29 -33.79 -48.03
C LEU A 225 94.83 -33.25 -49.35
N LEU A 226 94.10 -32.36 -50.01
CA LEU A 226 94.57 -31.69 -51.23
C LEU A 226 95.89 -30.97 -50.99
N GLY A 227 96.00 -30.21 -49.89
CA GLY A 227 97.25 -29.54 -49.50
C GLY A 227 98.41 -30.52 -49.28
N ARG A 228 98.18 -31.63 -48.57
CA ARG A 228 99.20 -32.67 -48.33
C ARG A 228 99.63 -33.37 -49.62
N THR A 229 98.70 -33.70 -50.50
CA THR A 229 99.01 -34.30 -51.81
C THR A 229 99.85 -33.34 -52.64
N ARG A 230 99.46 -32.06 -52.74
CA ARG A 230 100.25 -31.03 -53.43
C ARG A 230 101.69 -30.94 -52.89
N MET A 231 101.87 -30.95 -51.57
CA MET A 231 103.20 -30.94 -50.95
C MET A 231 104.01 -32.21 -51.24
N ALA A 232 103.39 -33.39 -51.20
CA ALA A 232 104.07 -34.66 -51.52
C ALA A 232 104.53 -34.71 -52.98
N VAL A 233 103.68 -34.24 -53.90
CA VAL A 233 104.02 -34.13 -55.33
C VAL A 233 105.19 -33.18 -55.53
N LEU A 234 105.14 -32.00 -54.91
CA LEU A 234 106.23 -31.03 -54.94
C LEU A 234 107.55 -31.64 -54.42
N ASN A 235 107.51 -32.35 -53.30
CA ASN A 235 108.69 -33.00 -52.74
C ASN A 235 109.28 -34.07 -53.68
N MET A 236 108.43 -34.90 -54.30
CA MET A 236 108.89 -35.92 -55.27
C MET A 236 109.47 -35.26 -56.52
N TYR A 237 108.84 -34.21 -57.02
CA TYR A 237 109.34 -33.44 -58.15
C TYR A 237 110.70 -32.82 -57.86
N GLN A 238 110.87 -32.21 -56.68
CA GLN A 238 112.16 -31.68 -56.24
C GLN A 238 113.24 -32.77 -56.18
N LEU A 239 112.92 -33.97 -55.70
CA LEU A 239 113.86 -35.10 -55.67
C LEU A 239 114.27 -35.54 -57.09
N VAL A 240 113.32 -35.62 -58.01
CA VAL A 240 113.57 -35.91 -59.43
C VAL A 240 114.48 -34.86 -60.06
N CYS A 241 114.22 -33.57 -59.82
CA CYS A 241 115.07 -32.47 -60.26
C CYS A 241 116.50 -32.60 -59.71
N GLN A 242 116.65 -32.95 -58.42
CA GLN A 242 117.96 -33.19 -57.79
C GLN A 242 118.71 -34.36 -58.46
N HIS A 243 118.05 -35.50 -58.71
CA HIS A 243 118.66 -36.65 -59.39
C HIS A 243 119.11 -36.33 -60.83
N GLN A 244 118.32 -35.54 -61.56
CA GLN A 244 118.65 -35.11 -62.92
C GLN A 244 119.64 -33.93 -62.97
N ARG A 245 120.05 -33.39 -61.80
CA ARG A 245 120.87 -32.17 -61.66
C ARG A 245 120.32 -30.98 -62.44
N ARG A 246 118.99 -30.85 -62.50
CA ARG A 246 118.28 -29.73 -63.13
C ARG A 246 117.60 -28.87 -62.07
N PRO A 247 117.62 -27.53 -62.19
CA PRO A 247 116.82 -26.69 -61.32
C PRO A 247 115.32 -26.95 -61.56
N PRO A 248 114.49 -26.94 -60.50
CA PRO A 248 113.03 -27.05 -60.67
C PRO A 248 112.51 -25.87 -61.50
N ALA A 249 111.85 -26.15 -62.63
CA ALA A 249 111.36 -25.15 -63.58
C ALA A 249 109.86 -24.86 -63.48
N LEU A 250 109.06 -25.79 -62.94
CA LEU A 250 107.62 -25.64 -62.73
C LEU A 250 107.29 -24.86 -61.45
N ASP A 251 106.16 -24.15 -61.47
CA ASP A 251 105.66 -23.37 -60.33
C ASP A 251 105.23 -24.28 -59.18
N ILE A 252 105.35 -23.77 -57.95
CA ILE A 252 105.05 -24.48 -56.69
C ILE A 252 103.57 -24.90 -56.63
N GLU A 253 102.67 -24.12 -57.22
CA GLU A 253 101.23 -24.41 -57.23
C GLU A 253 100.78 -25.38 -58.33
N ASP A 254 101.59 -25.61 -59.36
CA ASP A 254 101.28 -26.53 -60.48
C ASP A 254 101.59 -27.99 -60.11
N ALA A 255 100.80 -28.55 -59.20
CA ALA A 255 100.97 -29.92 -58.76
C ALA A 255 100.69 -30.96 -59.87
N GLU A 256 99.84 -30.65 -60.84
CA GLU A 256 99.56 -31.58 -61.95
C GLU A 256 100.76 -31.70 -62.89
N GLY A 257 101.37 -30.56 -63.28
CA GLY A 257 102.59 -30.55 -64.07
C GLY A 257 103.77 -31.20 -63.35
N GLN A 258 103.92 -30.94 -62.05
CA GLN A 258 104.96 -31.56 -61.23
C GLN A 258 104.82 -33.10 -61.18
N LEU A 259 103.61 -33.63 -61.01
CA LEU A 259 103.36 -35.07 -60.97
C LEU A 259 103.69 -35.73 -62.32
N GLU A 260 103.35 -35.08 -63.44
CA GLU A 260 103.63 -35.62 -64.77
C GLU A 260 105.15 -35.75 -65.00
N GLN A 261 105.94 -34.77 -64.54
CA GLN A 261 107.40 -34.86 -64.63
C GLN A 261 107.99 -35.98 -63.74
N VAL A 262 107.42 -36.19 -62.55
CA VAL A 262 107.79 -37.33 -61.68
C VAL A 262 107.49 -38.66 -62.38
N LYS A 263 106.31 -38.79 -62.99
CA LYS A 263 105.89 -39.97 -63.74
C LYS A 263 106.82 -40.27 -64.92
N LEU A 264 107.14 -39.27 -65.73
CA LEU A 264 108.09 -39.43 -66.84
C LEU A 264 109.45 -39.94 -66.35
N SER A 265 109.92 -39.40 -65.24
CA SER A 265 111.21 -39.79 -64.66
C SER A 265 111.22 -41.22 -64.09
N ILE A 266 110.12 -41.67 -63.49
CA ILE A 266 109.97 -43.07 -63.05
C ILE A 266 109.92 -44.00 -64.26
N LEU A 267 109.19 -43.64 -65.32
CA LEU A 267 109.12 -44.42 -66.55
C LEU A 267 110.50 -44.55 -67.19
N ASP A 268 111.26 -43.46 -67.29
CA ASP A 268 112.62 -43.47 -67.82
C ASP A 268 113.55 -44.37 -66.99
N LEU A 269 113.52 -44.26 -65.66
CA LEU A 269 114.29 -45.14 -64.77
C LEU A 269 113.89 -46.61 -64.90
N SER A 270 112.59 -46.90 -65.01
CA SER A 270 112.09 -48.26 -65.18
C SER A 270 112.52 -48.86 -66.52
N ALA A 271 112.54 -48.06 -67.59
CA ALA A 271 113.03 -48.47 -68.90
C ALA A 271 114.54 -48.77 -68.87
N ILE A 272 115.33 -47.96 -68.15
CA ILE A 272 116.76 -48.21 -67.93
C ILE A 272 116.97 -49.52 -67.17
N LEU A 273 116.22 -49.76 -66.08
CA LEU A 273 116.32 -51.00 -65.30
C LEU A 273 115.87 -52.23 -66.09
N ALA A 274 114.83 -52.12 -66.92
CA ALA A 274 114.37 -53.20 -67.80
C ALA A 274 115.43 -53.55 -68.86
N ARG A 275 116.10 -52.54 -69.44
CA ARG A 275 117.24 -52.74 -70.35
C ARG A 275 118.41 -53.45 -69.66
N LEU A 276 118.71 -53.09 -68.40
CA LEU A 276 119.75 -53.75 -67.60
C LEU A 276 119.42 -55.22 -67.31
N ARG A 277 118.17 -55.55 -66.95
CA ARG A 277 117.75 -56.95 -66.72
C ARG A 277 117.78 -57.80 -67.99
N GLN A 278 117.42 -57.23 -69.15
CA GLN A 278 117.51 -57.94 -70.43
C GLN A 278 118.98 -58.23 -70.81
N ALA A 279 119.91 -57.33 -70.45
CA ALA A 279 121.35 -57.54 -70.62
C ALA A 279 121.92 -58.64 -69.69
N GLU A 280 121.34 -58.86 -68.50
CA GLU A 280 121.74 -59.96 -67.60
C GLU A 280 121.20 -61.34 -68.02
N SER A 281 120.07 -61.42 -68.72
CA SER A 281 119.41 -62.69 -69.10
C SER A 281 119.93 -63.38 -70.38
N THR A 282 120.92 -62.80 -71.06
CA THR A 282 121.46 -63.30 -72.35
C THR A 282 122.86 -63.94 -72.25
N ALA A 283 123.36 -64.19 -71.03
CA ALA A 283 124.63 -64.88 -70.80
C ALA A 283 124.42 -66.36 -70.37
N PRO A 284 124.97 -67.37 -71.08
CA PRO A 284 124.76 -68.80 -70.81
C PRO A 284 125.60 -69.34 -69.64
N THR A 285 125.03 -70.32 -68.93
CA THR A 285 125.64 -71.15 -67.90
C THR A 285 126.88 -71.90 -68.39
N SER A 286 127.96 -71.79 -67.62
CA SER A 286 128.81 -72.92 -67.26
C SER A 286 128.45 -73.34 -65.84
#